data_AF-A0A7J9MWA9-F1
#
_entry.id   AF-A0A7J9MWA9-F1
#
_cell.length_a   1.000
_cell.length_b   1.000
_cell.length_c   1.000
_cell.angle_alpha   90.00
_cell.angle_beta   90.00
_cell.angle_gamma   90.00
#
_symmetry.space_group_name_H-M   'P 1'
#
loop_
_entity.id
_entity.type
_entity.pdbx_description
1 polymer ?
#
loop_
_entity_poly.entity_id
_entity_poly.type
_entity_poly.pdbx_seq_one_letter_code
_entity_poly.pdbx_strand_id
1 'polypeptide(L)'
;RDDIEVLDEPLYGTFLRVTGVERPYREDVLSKMECDGNKVVDNIIYGPGKNRYRYCKHIAKQRVPGLPNDLLQKGKHFILIQNPLNILVSYVNLYKGIAYFMNLTAYTLEDLKISGSSFEKVVPPSFLELGLGDLVSIYSELCALGKPPPVIDAADLQQNPEDTLRGLCKDLDIPFHDAMLRHNALGGLYLHAHVQICLRLGWEAGPKPIDGLWAPWWYKSVHNSTHFASPRKYPRPFPFSFYDLLEQSLPFYNLLKRNVRQTSSLLRSPLPVPDLPVPENAKLLAWVGDEIVPRESAKVSVFDSVVQGGDAVWEGLRIYNRKIFKLEEHLDRMFDSAKALAFINVPTHDQIKEAIFRTLNANGMFDNTHIRLTLTRGKKVTSGMSPSFNQYGCTLIADVLNVSCGKNAVLPEWKPPVYDNESGIKLVTATTRRNSPNNLDSKIHHNNLLNNILAKVVSNAGLSFDFTIKLRIEGNNANADDAIMLDKDGYVSETNATNI
;
A
#
# COMPACT_ATOMS: atom_id res chain seq x y z
N ARG A 1 29.96 -11.82 12.03
CA ARG A 1 29.66 -11.23 13.35
C ARG A 1 29.74 -12.38 14.31
N ASP A 2 30.67 -12.26 15.24
CA ASP A 2 31.25 -13.45 15.87
C ASP A 2 30.72 -13.56 17.32
N ASP A 3 29.93 -12.55 17.71
CA ASP A 3 29.11 -12.44 18.91
C ASP A 3 27.65 -12.91 18.71
N ILE A 4 27.34 -13.53 17.58
CA ILE A 4 26.01 -14.06 17.22
C ILE A 4 26.09 -15.58 17.01
N GLU A 5 25.26 -16.36 17.72
CA GLU A 5 24.94 -17.76 17.41
C GLU A 5 23.70 -17.83 16.52
N VAL A 6 23.58 -18.88 15.71
CA VAL A 6 22.75 -18.87 14.51
C VAL A 6 22.02 -20.21 14.32
N LEU A 7 20.68 -20.19 14.27
CA LEU A 7 19.86 -21.38 14.01
C LEU A 7 18.99 -21.23 12.77
N ASP A 8 19.06 -22.18 11.83
CA ASP A 8 18.20 -22.22 10.65
C ASP A 8 16.90 -23.00 10.92
N GLU A 9 15.74 -22.33 10.90
CA GLU A 9 14.39 -22.90 11.02
C GLU A 9 14.22 -23.98 12.12
N PRO A 10 14.59 -23.73 13.39
CA PRO A 10 14.61 -24.76 14.43
C PRO A 10 13.21 -25.35 14.76
N LEU A 11 12.12 -24.63 14.44
CA LEU A 11 10.74 -25.13 14.60
C LEU A 11 10.24 -25.98 13.41
N TYR A 12 11.06 -26.20 12.37
CA TYR A 12 10.60 -26.91 11.16
C TYR A 12 10.28 -28.40 11.41
N GLY A 13 10.98 -29.06 12.33
CA GLY A 13 10.62 -30.41 12.78
C GLY A 13 9.25 -30.46 13.46
N THR A 14 8.95 -29.48 14.32
CA THR A 14 7.63 -29.32 14.95
C THR A 14 6.54 -29.09 13.89
N PHE A 15 6.81 -28.23 12.90
CA PHE A 15 5.88 -27.97 11.78
C PHE A 15 5.53 -29.27 11.02
N LEU A 16 6.53 -30.04 10.58
CA LEU A 16 6.30 -31.30 9.85
C LEU A 16 5.59 -32.36 10.70
N ARG A 17 5.87 -32.40 12.01
CA ARG A 17 5.22 -33.33 12.95
C ARG A 17 3.75 -32.98 13.20
N VAL A 18 3.43 -31.70 13.38
CA VAL A 18 2.07 -31.25 13.74
C VAL A 18 1.16 -31.15 12.51
N THR A 19 1.67 -30.73 11.35
CA THR A 19 0.86 -30.56 10.14
C THR A 19 0.74 -31.82 9.28
N GLY A 20 1.64 -32.81 9.47
CA GLY A 20 1.69 -34.01 8.62
C GLY A 20 2.08 -33.75 7.16
N VAL A 21 2.53 -32.53 6.84
CA VAL A 21 2.79 -32.09 5.46
C VAL A 21 3.98 -32.83 4.85
N GLU A 22 3.73 -33.50 3.73
CA GLU A 22 4.75 -34.30 3.04
C GLU A 22 5.83 -33.47 2.33
N ARG A 23 7.08 -33.93 2.44
CA ARG A 23 8.28 -33.32 1.86
C ARG A 23 9.35 -34.38 1.55
N PRO A 24 10.15 -34.25 0.49
CA PRO A 24 11.17 -35.25 0.12
C PRO A 24 12.26 -35.55 1.17
N TYR A 25 12.38 -34.69 2.18
CA TYR A 25 13.36 -34.73 3.27
C TYR A 25 12.68 -34.74 4.65
N ARG A 26 11.40 -35.16 4.73
CA ARG A 26 10.58 -35.18 5.95
C ARG A 26 11.18 -36.08 7.03
N GLU A 27 11.45 -37.35 6.68
CA GLU A 27 11.99 -38.34 7.62
C GLU A 27 13.42 -37.98 8.09
N ASP A 28 14.23 -37.36 7.23
CA ASP A 28 15.54 -36.81 7.60
C ASP A 28 15.42 -35.73 8.68
N VAL A 29 14.45 -34.82 8.57
CA VAL A 29 14.20 -33.79 9.58
C VAL A 29 13.65 -34.39 10.86
N LEU A 30 12.63 -35.26 10.78
CA LEU A 30 11.96 -35.86 11.94
C LEU A 30 12.89 -36.78 12.76
N SER A 31 13.92 -37.36 12.14
CA SER A 31 14.91 -38.21 12.82
C SER A 31 16.14 -37.47 13.39
N LYS A 32 16.41 -36.23 12.94
CA LYS A 32 17.64 -35.49 13.28
C LYS A 32 17.42 -34.18 14.02
N MET A 33 16.19 -33.67 14.08
CA MET A 33 15.84 -32.44 14.82
C MET A 33 14.90 -32.76 15.98
N GLU A 34 15.02 -32.04 17.10
CA GLU A 34 13.97 -32.05 18.12
C GLU A 34 12.68 -31.45 17.51
N CYS A 35 11.59 -32.18 17.64
CA CYS A 35 10.30 -31.84 17.05
C CYS A 35 9.27 -31.39 18.09
N ASP A 36 9.58 -31.52 19.39
CA ASP A 36 8.77 -30.98 20.47
C ASP A 36 8.95 -29.47 20.60
N GLY A 37 7.96 -28.71 20.09
CA GLY A 37 8.01 -27.25 20.03
C GLY A 37 8.23 -26.56 21.38
N ASN A 38 7.80 -27.17 22.49
CA ASN A 38 8.08 -26.65 23.83
C ASN A 38 9.59 -26.70 24.12
N LYS A 39 10.20 -27.88 23.94
CA LYS A 39 11.65 -28.04 24.11
C LYS A 39 12.47 -27.24 23.11
N VAL A 40 11.99 -27.05 21.87
CA VAL A 40 12.65 -26.17 20.90
C VAL A 40 12.65 -24.74 21.41
N VAL A 41 11.53 -24.22 21.92
CA VAL A 41 11.47 -22.87 22.48
C VAL A 41 12.36 -22.75 23.73
N ASP A 42 12.23 -23.67 24.68
CA ASP A 42 12.88 -23.54 26.00
C ASP A 42 14.37 -23.90 25.99
N ASN A 43 14.77 -24.96 25.28
CA ASN A 43 16.13 -25.50 25.33
C ASN A 43 17.00 -25.14 24.11
N ILE A 44 16.40 -24.71 22.99
CA ILE A 44 17.13 -24.44 21.73
C ILE A 44 17.07 -22.94 21.36
N ILE A 45 15.89 -22.31 21.44
CA ILE A 45 15.73 -20.87 21.17
C ILE A 45 16.19 -20.06 22.40
N TYR A 46 15.61 -20.31 23.57
CA TYR A 46 15.95 -19.61 24.83
C TYR A 46 16.91 -20.38 25.76
N GLY A 47 17.37 -21.57 25.35
CA GLY A 47 18.35 -22.35 26.12
C GLY A 47 19.73 -21.69 26.20
N PRO A 48 20.67 -22.23 27.01
CA PRO A 48 22.02 -21.69 27.11
C PRO A 48 22.73 -21.61 25.75
N GLY A 49 23.51 -20.55 25.53
CA GLY A 49 24.21 -20.29 24.27
C GLY A 49 25.65 -19.84 24.49
N LYS A 50 26.49 -19.97 23.45
CA LYS A 50 27.93 -19.61 23.53
C LYS A 50 28.19 -18.12 23.28
N ASN A 51 27.31 -17.48 22.52
CA ASN A 51 27.49 -16.11 22.02
C ASN A 51 26.49 -15.14 22.68
N ARG A 52 26.80 -13.84 22.65
CA ARG A 52 26.01 -12.78 23.32
C ARG A 52 24.59 -12.65 22.77
N TYR A 53 24.42 -12.90 21.47
CA TYR A 53 23.13 -12.93 20.80
C TYR A 53 22.92 -14.30 20.16
N ARG A 54 21.66 -14.76 20.09
CA ARG A 54 21.25 -15.87 19.23
C ARG A 54 20.21 -15.39 18.25
N TYR A 55 20.48 -15.54 16.96
CA TYR A 55 19.46 -15.46 15.92
C TYR A 55 18.73 -16.87 15.89
N CYS A 56 17.37 -16.91 15.78
CA CYS A 56 16.57 -18.00 15.16
C CYS A 56 15.79 -17.62 13.85
N LYS A 57 16.01 -18.32 12.73
CA LYS A 57 15.31 -18.11 11.44
C LYS A 57 14.00 -18.86 11.47
N HIS A 58 12.94 -18.34 10.86
CA HIS A 58 11.67 -19.05 10.72
C HIS A 58 11.01 -18.83 9.35
N ILE A 59 9.93 -19.57 9.10
CA ILE A 59 8.92 -19.30 8.07
C ILE A 59 7.57 -19.19 8.80
N ALA A 60 6.67 -18.31 8.37
CA ALA A 60 5.47 -17.96 9.14
C ALA A 60 4.59 -19.15 9.53
N LYS A 61 4.28 -20.03 8.58
CA LYS A 61 3.56 -21.30 8.79
C LYS A 61 4.19 -22.28 9.80
N GLN A 62 5.44 -22.09 10.22
CA GLN A 62 6.05 -22.90 11.29
C GLN A 62 5.45 -22.60 12.66
N ARG A 63 4.75 -21.48 12.83
CA ARG A 63 4.03 -21.15 14.05
C ARG A 63 2.71 -21.94 14.13
N VAL A 64 2.84 -23.23 14.39
CA VAL A 64 1.70 -24.13 14.60
C VAL A 64 1.00 -23.85 15.95
N PRO A 65 -0.29 -24.20 16.10
CA PRO A 65 -0.98 -24.13 17.39
C PRO A 65 -0.28 -24.96 18.47
N GLY A 66 -0.36 -24.51 19.72
CA GLY A 66 0.23 -25.21 20.88
C GLY A 66 1.70 -24.92 21.16
N LEU A 67 2.34 -23.98 20.44
CA LEU A 67 3.66 -23.45 20.81
C LEU A 67 3.57 -22.50 22.03
N PRO A 68 4.62 -22.42 22.87
CA PRO A 68 4.66 -21.47 24.00
C PRO A 68 4.51 -20.00 23.59
N ASN A 69 3.70 -19.25 24.35
CA ASN A 69 3.57 -17.79 24.21
C ASN A 69 4.92 -17.07 24.37
N ASP A 70 5.83 -17.64 25.15
CA ASP A 70 7.21 -17.21 25.36
C ASP A 70 7.95 -16.91 24.05
N LEU A 71 7.69 -17.67 22.98
CA LEU A 71 8.23 -17.44 21.64
C LEU A 71 7.98 -16.00 21.17
N LEU A 72 6.77 -15.45 21.38
CA LEU A 72 6.48 -14.05 21.07
C LEU A 72 6.88 -13.11 22.21
N GLN A 73 6.67 -13.50 23.47
CA GLN A 73 6.82 -12.58 24.60
C GLN A 73 8.27 -12.24 24.96
N LYS A 74 9.20 -13.21 24.90
CA LYS A 74 10.60 -13.04 25.33
C LYS A 74 11.51 -12.49 24.23
N GLY A 75 11.21 -12.76 22.97
CA GLY A 75 12.02 -12.31 21.82
C GLY A 75 11.94 -10.79 21.56
N LYS A 76 12.98 -10.28 20.90
CA LYS A 76 12.85 -9.14 19.96
C LYS A 76 12.48 -9.75 18.59
N HIS A 77 11.73 -9.04 17.73
CA HIS A 77 11.20 -9.59 16.46
C HIS A 77 11.32 -8.58 15.34
N PHE A 78 11.41 -9.02 14.09
CA PHE A 78 11.11 -8.20 12.90
C PHE A 78 10.54 -9.08 11.79
N ILE A 79 9.88 -8.47 10.79
CA ILE A 79 9.33 -9.20 9.63
C ILE A 79 10.05 -8.77 8.35
N LEU A 80 10.61 -9.72 7.60
CA LEU A 80 11.07 -9.51 6.24
C LEU A 80 9.97 -9.89 5.25
N ILE A 81 9.41 -8.89 4.56
CA ILE A 81 8.46 -9.13 3.47
C ILE A 81 9.18 -9.09 2.11
N GLN A 82 8.64 -9.84 1.17
CA GLN A 82 9.03 -9.79 -0.24
C GLN A 82 7.76 -9.65 -1.08
N ASN A 83 7.79 -8.82 -2.12
CA ASN A 83 6.64 -8.61 -2.98
C ASN A 83 6.16 -9.93 -3.62
N PRO A 84 4.87 -10.31 -3.50
CA PRO A 84 4.36 -11.58 -4.03
C PRO A 84 4.53 -11.71 -5.55
N LEU A 85 4.63 -10.61 -6.30
CA LEU A 85 4.97 -10.63 -7.72
C LEU A 85 6.37 -11.21 -7.94
N ASN A 86 7.36 -10.76 -7.16
CA ASN A 86 8.74 -11.26 -7.22
C ASN A 86 8.82 -12.72 -6.77
N ILE A 87 8.04 -13.09 -5.74
CA ILE A 87 7.93 -14.48 -5.28
C ILE A 87 7.36 -15.37 -6.39
N LEU A 88 6.21 -15.02 -6.98
CA LEU A 88 5.51 -15.89 -7.92
C LEU A 88 6.23 -16.00 -9.28
N VAL A 89 6.92 -14.94 -9.72
CA VAL A 89 7.85 -15.02 -10.87
C VAL A 89 8.99 -16.02 -10.60
N SER A 90 9.37 -16.22 -9.34
CA SER A 90 10.46 -17.13 -8.96
C SER A 90 10.12 -18.60 -9.25
N TYR A 91 8.92 -19.06 -8.86
CA TYR A 91 8.52 -20.47 -8.89
C TYR A 91 8.70 -21.10 -10.29
N VAL A 92 8.29 -20.39 -11.34
CA VAL A 92 8.41 -20.78 -12.76
C VAL A 92 9.85 -20.65 -13.31
N ASN A 93 10.74 -19.89 -12.66
CA ASN A 93 12.04 -19.49 -13.21
C ASN A 93 13.27 -20.10 -12.49
N LEU A 94 13.14 -21.29 -11.87
CA LEU A 94 14.20 -21.97 -11.10
C LEU A 94 14.69 -21.16 -9.87
N TYR A 95 13.95 -20.14 -9.42
CA TYR A 95 14.36 -19.17 -8.39
C TYR A 95 13.34 -19.08 -7.26
N LYS A 96 13.63 -18.30 -6.21
CA LYS A 96 12.98 -18.44 -4.89
C LYS A 96 12.18 -17.22 -4.43
N GLY A 97 11.12 -17.51 -3.66
CA GLY A 97 10.43 -16.59 -2.77
C GLY A 97 9.49 -17.37 -1.84
N ILE A 98 9.48 -16.99 -0.56
CA ILE A 98 8.56 -17.44 0.50
C ILE A 98 8.42 -16.21 1.42
N ALA A 99 7.26 -15.96 2.04
CA ALA A 99 7.17 -14.92 3.06
C ALA A 99 7.64 -15.47 4.43
N TYR A 100 8.60 -14.78 5.04
CA TYR A 100 9.32 -15.27 6.21
C TYR A 100 8.90 -14.53 7.48
N PHE A 101 8.39 -15.25 8.48
CA PHE A 101 8.33 -14.74 9.86
C PHE A 101 9.70 -14.94 10.51
N MET A 102 10.14 -14.02 11.36
CA MET A 102 11.49 -14.09 11.93
C MET A 102 11.51 -13.64 13.40
N ASN A 103 12.08 -14.47 14.29
CA ASN A 103 12.14 -14.24 15.74
C ASN A 103 13.59 -14.11 16.22
N LEU A 104 13.90 -13.01 16.91
CA LEU A 104 15.00 -12.20 16.42
C LEU A 104 15.72 -11.33 17.45
N THR A 105 16.55 -11.99 18.25
CA THR A 105 17.74 -11.38 18.88
C THR A 105 18.83 -11.06 17.83
N ALA A 106 18.48 -10.11 16.97
CA ALA A 106 19.22 -9.34 15.94
C ALA A 106 20.10 -10.04 14.87
N TYR A 107 19.75 -9.78 13.59
CA TYR A 107 20.45 -10.22 12.37
C TYR A 107 19.93 -9.43 11.07
N THR A 108 20.55 -9.41 9.84
CA THR A 108 19.83 -9.28 8.47
C THR A 108 20.54 -9.90 7.19
N LEU A 109 20.02 -9.79 5.92
CA LEU A 109 20.29 -10.66 4.70
C LEU A 109 21.02 -9.99 3.49
N GLU A 110 21.08 -10.72 2.35
CA GLU A 110 21.79 -10.63 1.04
C GLU A 110 20.84 -10.71 -0.20
N ASP A 111 21.35 -10.87 -1.45
CA ASP A 111 20.70 -11.64 -2.56
C ASP A 111 21.62 -11.92 -3.80
N LEU A 112 21.61 -13.10 -4.48
CA LEU A 112 22.17 -13.26 -5.86
C LEU A 112 21.75 -14.54 -6.66
N LYS A 113 22.44 -14.81 -7.77
CA LYS A 113 22.03 -15.58 -8.97
C LYS A 113 23.22 -16.48 -9.42
N ILE A 114 23.09 -17.64 -10.09
CA ILE A 114 21.90 -18.30 -10.65
C ILE A 114 21.99 -19.87 -10.69
N SER A 115 20.92 -20.54 -11.16
CA SER A 115 20.80 -21.95 -11.66
C SER A 115 20.54 -23.13 -10.68
N GLY A 116 19.47 -23.91 -10.94
CA GLY A 116 19.64 -25.37 -10.94
C GLY A 116 18.67 -26.33 -10.20
N SER A 117 17.48 -25.91 -9.75
CA SER A 117 16.35 -26.82 -9.40
C SER A 117 15.03 -26.02 -9.39
N SER A 118 13.90 -26.60 -9.84
CA SER A 118 12.62 -25.87 -9.99
C SER A 118 11.73 -26.05 -8.76
N PHE A 119 11.19 -24.95 -8.25
CA PHE A 119 10.43 -24.90 -6.98
C PHE A 119 9.20 -25.83 -7.01
N GLU A 120 8.51 -25.87 -8.15
CA GLU A 120 7.36 -26.74 -8.43
C GLU A 120 7.65 -28.24 -8.26
N LYS A 121 8.91 -28.68 -8.36
CA LYS A 121 9.30 -30.09 -8.14
C LYS A 121 9.40 -30.48 -6.67
N VAL A 122 9.27 -29.52 -5.75
CA VAL A 122 9.34 -29.75 -4.30
C VAL A 122 8.01 -29.39 -3.64
N VAL A 123 7.41 -28.25 -4.00
CA VAL A 123 6.10 -27.81 -3.47
C VAL A 123 5.38 -26.92 -4.53
N PRO A 124 4.09 -27.14 -4.83
CA PRO A 124 3.32 -26.25 -5.69
C PRO A 124 3.03 -24.89 -5.00
N PRO A 125 2.98 -23.77 -5.73
CA PRO A 125 2.63 -22.47 -5.16
C PRO A 125 1.16 -22.44 -4.72
N SER A 126 0.91 -21.97 -3.49
CA SER A 126 -0.43 -21.72 -2.95
C SER A 126 -0.39 -20.60 -1.91
N PHE A 127 -1.53 -20.01 -1.58
CA PHE A 127 -1.61 -18.90 -0.61
C PHE A 127 -1.05 -19.29 0.77
N LEU A 128 -1.33 -20.52 1.22
CA LEU A 128 -0.79 -21.10 2.45
C LEU A 128 0.72 -21.34 2.38
N GLU A 129 1.24 -21.78 1.23
CA GLU A 129 2.68 -21.99 1.07
C GLU A 129 3.48 -20.68 1.04
N LEU A 130 2.87 -19.59 0.57
CA LEU A 130 3.45 -18.25 0.63
C LEU A 130 3.59 -17.73 2.07
N GLY A 131 2.65 -18.05 2.98
CA GLY A 131 2.71 -17.65 4.41
C GLY A 131 2.38 -16.19 4.72
N LEU A 132 1.83 -15.43 3.76
CA LEU A 132 1.49 -14.01 3.95
C LEU A 132 0.33 -13.79 4.94
N GLY A 133 -0.63 -14.72 5.02
CA GLY A 133 -1.70 -14.68 6.01
C GLY A 133 -1.16 -14.84 7.44
N ASP A 134 -0.31 -15.85 7.65
CA ASP A 134 0.36 -16.11 8.94
C ASP A 134 1.16 -14.88 9.41
N LEU A 135 1.88 -14.21 8.49
CA LEU A 135 2.61 -12.98 8.79
C LEU A 135 1.72 -11.85 9.31
N VAL A 136 0.53 -11.65 8.72
CA VAL A 136 -0.41 -10.63 9.18
C VAL A 136 -0.98 -10.98 10.55
N SER A 137 -1.23 -12.27 10.85
CA SER A 137 -1.61 -12.72 12.20
C SER A 137 -0.52 -12.35 13.21
N ILE A 138 0.72 -12.79 12.98
CA ILE A 138 1.80 -12.63 13.97
C ILE A 138 2.19 -11.14 14.13
N TYR A 139 2.13 -10.35 13.05
CA TYR A 139 2.25 -8.88 13.13
C TYR A 139 1.16 -8.29 14.05
N SER A 140 -0.10 -8.64 13.83
CA SER A 140 -1.24 -8.13 14.60
C SER A 140 -1.16 -8.52 16.08
N GLU A 141 -0.71 -9.74 16.39
CA GLU A 141 -0.54 -10.23 17.75
C GLU A 141 0.64 -9.57 18.47
N LEU A 142 1.77 -9.34 17.80
CA LEU A 142 2.90 -8.59 18.37
C LEU A 142 2.53 -7.12 18.62
N CYS A 143 1.72 -6.51 17.75
CA CYS A 143 1.12 -5.20 17.99
C CYS A 143 0.16 -5.20 19.19
N ALA A 144 -0.69 -6.22 19.34
CA ALA A 144 -1.59 -6.38 20.49
C ALA A 144 -0.84 -6.60 21.82
N LEU A 145 0.36 -7.21 21.78
CA LEU A 145 1.29 -7.31 22.91
C LEU A 145 2.06 -6.02 23.20
N GLY A 146 1.76 -4.90 22.52
CA GLY A 146 2.45 -3.62 22.67
C GLY A 146 3.88 -3.60 22.13
N LYS A 147 4.25 -4.59 21.31
CA LYS A 147 5.59 -4.76 20.71
C LYS A 147 5.51 -4.80 19.17
N PRO A 148 5.05 -3.73 18.50
CA PRO A 148 4.97 -3.71 17.04
C PRO A 148 6.34 -4.01 16.41
N PRO A 149 6.48 -5.08 15.61
CA PRO A 149 7.77 -5.47 15.08
C PRO A 149 8.15 -4.57 13.90
N PRO A 150 9.44 -4.20 13.74
CA PRO A 150 9.90 -3.55 12.53
C PRO A 150 9.61 -4.41 11.30
N VAL A 151 9.18 -3.79 10.21
CA VAL A 151 8.99 -4.47 8.92
C VAL A 151 10.04 -3.95 7.92
N ILE A 152 10.64 -4.86 7.17
CA ILE A 152 11.63 -4.59 6.13
C ILE A 152 11.10 -5.19 4.82
N ASP A 153 11.12 -4.42 3.72
CA ASP A 153 10.98 -5.02 2.39
C ASP A 153 12.35 -5.50 1.89
N ALA A 154 12.42 -6.73 1.40
CA ALA A 154 13.62 -7.28 0.78
C ALA A 154 14.14 -6.41 -0.38
N ALA A 155 13.26 -5.67 -1.08
CA ALA A 155 13.67 -4.72 -2.11
C ALA A 155 14.47 -3.53 -1.56
N ASP A 156 14.17 -3.06 -0.34
CA ASP A 156 14.86 -1.92 0.27
C ASP A 156 16.24 -2.36 0.79
N LEU A 157 16.28 -3.54 1.44
CA LEU A 157 17.51 -4.22 1.85
C LEU A 157 18.47 -4.50 0.68
N GLN A 158 17.95 -4.77 -0.53
CA GLN A 158 18.76 -4.96 -1.73
C GLN A 158 19.26 -3.64 -2.36
N GLN A 159 18.49 -2.56 -2.26
CA GLN A 159 18.84 -1.27 -2.87
C GLN A 159 19.77 -0.43 -1.99
N ASN A 160 19.51 -0.40 -0.68
CA ASN A 160 20.30 0.30 0.31
C ASN A 160 20.42 -0.56 1.58
N PRO A 161 21.30 -1.58 1.56
CA PRO A 161 21.56 -2.39 2.73
C PRO A 161 22.03 -1.53 3.90
N GLU A 162 23.05 -0.68 3.75
CA GLU A 162 23.64 0.04 4.89
C GLU A 162 22.62 0.80 5.75
N ASP A 163 21.74 1.62 5.16
CA ASP A 163 20.74 2.35 5.93
C ASP A 163 19.63 1.44 6.50
N THR A 164 19.22 0.40 5.77
CA THR A 164 18.23 -0.58 6.24
C THR A 164 18.73 -1.31 7.48
N LEU A 165 20.02 -1.62 7.50
CA LEU A 165 20.70 -2.40 8.53
C LEU A 165 21.07 -1.56 9.74
N ARG A 166 21.63 -0.36 9.55
CA ARG A 166 21.79 0.64 10.63
C ARG A 166 20.42 0.96 11.25
N GLY A 167 19.40 1.08 10.40
CA GLY A 167 18.01 1.27 10.79
C GLY A 167 17.46 0.16 11.68
N LEU A 168 17.56 -1.11 11.26
CA LEU A 168 17.08 -2.24 12.06
C LEU A 168 17.86 -2.41 13.37
N CYS A 169 19.20 -2.26 13.33
CA CYS A 169 20.02 -2.40 14.54
C CYS A 169 19.59 -1.42 15.64
N LYS A 170 19.12 -0.23 15.26
CA LYS A 170 18.55 0.76 16.19
C LYS A 170 17.25 0.28 16.84
N ASP A 171 16.31 -0.28 16.08
CA ASP A 171 15.03 -0.75 16.64
C ASP A 171 15.19 -2.01 17.50
N LEU A 172 16.06 -2.92 17.07
CA LEU A 172 16.39 -4.12 17.83
C LEU A 172 17.34 -3.83 18.99
N ASP A 173 17.77 -2.58 19.20
CA ASP A 173 18.68 -2.17 20.27
C ASP A 173 19.91 -3.11 20.35
N ILE A 174 20.71 -3.08 19.28
CA ILE A 174 21.98 -3.80 19.15
C ILE A 174 23.03 -2.95 18.39
N PRO A 175 24.33 -3.14 18.66
CA PRO A 175 25.37 -2.43 17.94
C PRO A 175 25.45 -2.87 16.47
N PHE A 176 25.30 -1.92 15.56
CA PHE A 176 25.73 -2.07 14.16
C PHE A 176 27.26 -2.26 14.10
N HIS A 177 27.75 -3.03 13.13
CA HIS A 177 29.19 -3.28 12.93
C HIS A 177 29.51 -3.16 11.44
N ASP A 178 30.59 -2.50 11.04
CA ASP A 178 30.96 -2.44 9.60
C ASP A 178 31.33 -3.81 8.99
N ALA A 179 31.59 -4.83 9.83
CA ALA A 179 31.65 -6.23 9.41
C ALA A 179 30.31 -6.76 8.86
N MET A 180 29.19 -6.06 9.09
CA MET A 180 27.91 -6.25 8.41
C MET A 180 27.98 -5.94 6.92
N LEU A 181 28.97 -5.16 6.50
CA LEU A 181 29.10 -4.67 5.13
C LEU A 181 30.34 -5.21 4.41
N ARG A 182 31.47 -5.38 5.09
CA ARG A 182 32.77 -5.57 4.41
C ARG A 182 33.17 -7.04 4.21
N HIS A 183 33.81 -7.31 3.07
CA HIS A 183 34.65 -8.47 2.81
C HIS A 183 36.11 -8.10 3.16
N ASN A 184 36.72 -8.78 4.14
CA ASN A 184 38.16 -8.64 4.40
C ASN A 184 38.93 -9.75 3.67
N ALA A 185 39.70 -9.38 2.66
CA ALA A 185 40.66 -10.28 2.02
C ALA A 185 42.06 -10.02 2.60
N LEU A 186 42.41 -10.67 3.74
CA LEU A 186 43.78 -10.81 4.25
C LEU A 186 43.81 -11.76 5.49
N GLY A 187 44.37 -12.96 5.32
CA GLY A 187 45.04 -13.79 6.32
C GLY A 187 44.36 -14.17 7.67
N GLY A 188 44.07 -15.47 7.84
CA GLY A 188 44.17 -16.14 9.17
C GLY A 188 42.90 -16.76 9.76
N LEU A 189 42.89 -18.11 9.82
CA LEU A 189 42.10 -19.00 10.70
C LEU A 189 40.55 -18.80 10.82
N TYR A 190 39.82 -19.66 10.10
CA TYR A 190 38.57 -20.37 10.48
C TYR A 190 37.19 -19.66 10.58
N LEU A 191 36.15 -20.46 10.24
CA LEU A 191 34.69 -20.27 10.33
C LEU A 191 34.08 -19.10 9.52
N HIS A 192 33.64 -19.31 8.28
CA HIS A 192 32.39 -20.00 7.82
C HIS A 192 31.08 -19.27 8.13
N ALA A 193 30.28 -18.97 7.09
CA ALA A 193 28.95 -18.34 7.22
C ALA A 193 27.98 -18.65 6.06
N HIS A 194 26.89 -19.37 6.35
CA HIS A 194 25.55 -19.23 5.75
C HIS A 194 24.56 -19.67 6.83
N VAL A 195 24.13 -18.74 7.67
CA VAL A 195 22.71 -18.44 7.59
C VAL A 195 22.67 -16.97 7.27
N GLN A 196 22.36 -16.77 6.01
CA GLN A 196 21.57 -15.67 5.48
C GLN A 196 20.32 -15.42 6.31
N ILE A 197 20.56 -14.90 7.47
CA ILE A 197 20.62 -13.47 7.62
C ILE A 197 21.87 -13.25 8.54
N CYS A 198 23.06 -12.94 8.02
CA CYS A 198 24.22 -12.59 8.86
C CYS A 198 25.22 -11.67 8.15
N LEU A 199 24.67 -10.70 7.43
CA LEU A 199 25.29 -9.43 7.02
C LEU A 199 26.78 -9.47 6.67
N ARG A 200 27.06 -9.58 5.38
CA ARG A 200 28.26 -9.07 4.69
C ARG A 200 27.79 -8.65 3.29
N LEU A 201 28.33 -7.59 2.67
CA LEU A 201 28.01 -7.29 1.25
C LEU A 201 28.68 -8.27 0.27
N GLY A 202 29.58 -9.13 0.76
CA GLY A 202 30.10 -10.27 0.02
C GLY A 202 30.55 -11.42 0.91
N TRP A 203 30.49 -12.64 0.35
CA TRP A 203 30.70 -13.91 1.03
C TRP A 203 31.24 -14.98 0.06
N GLU A 204 31.80 -16.05 0.61
CA GLU A 204 32.24 -17.21 -0.17
C GLU A 204 31.04 -18.06 -0.63
N ALA A 205 31.12 -18.59 -1.85
CA ALA A 205 30.25 -19.65 -2.35
C ALA A 205 30.37 -20.97 -1.56
N GLY A 206 29.45 -21.92 -1.78
CA GLY A 206 29.42 -23.27 -1.21
C GLY A 206 28.57 -23.42 0.07
N PRO A 207 28.17 -24.66 0.41
CA PRO A 207 27.38 -24.98 1.61
C PRO A 207 28.17 -24.78 2.91
N LYS A 208 27.47 -24.51 4.02
CA LYS A 208 28.09 -24.08 5.28
C LYS A 208 27.52 -24.84 6.49
N PRO A 209 28.21 -24.87 7.65
CA PRO A 209 27.89 -25.76 8.78
C PRO A 209 26.56 -25.49 9.52
N ILE A 210 25.89 -24.39 9.19
CA ILE A 210 24.65 -23.90 9.83
C ILE A 210 23.45 -23.89 8.87
N ASP A 211 23.64 -24.37 7.64
CA ASP A 211 22.57 -24.67 6.69
C ASP A 211 21.72 -25.85 7.21
N GLY A 212 20.39 -25.73 7.23
CA GLY A 212 19.52 -26.85 7.62
C GLY A 212 19.50 -28.01 6.63
N LEU A 213 18.95 -29.17 7.05
CA LEU A 213 18.93 -30.43 6.29
C LEU A 213 18.27 -30.34 4.89
N TRP A 214 17.42 -29.33 4.71
CA TRP A 214 16.73 -29.00 3.46
C TRP A 214 17.58 -28.19 2.46
N ALA A 215 18.78 -27.73 2.85
CA ALA A 215 19.65 -26.90 2.02
C ALA A 215 20.04 -27.52 0.65
N PRO A 216 20.26 -28.84 0.50
CA PRO A 216 20.49 -29.44 -0.83
C PRO A 216 19.33 -29.23 -1.81
N TRP A 217 18.09 -29.08 -1.30
CA TRP A 217 16.88 -28.87 -2.10
C TRP A 217 16.66 -27.40 -2.45
N TRP A 218 16.94 -26.49 -1.51
CA TRP A 218 16.57 -25.08 -1.63
C TRP A 218 17.74 -24.10 -1.79
N TYR A 219 18.94 -24.41 -1.30
CA TYR A 219 20.01 -23.41 -1.08
C TYR A 219 21.09 -23.41 -2.17
N LYS A 220 21.02 -24.32 -3.14
CA LYS A 220 21.91 -24.34 -4.33
C LYS A 220 22.11 -22.98 -5.02
N SER A 221 21.06 -22.16 -5.10
CA SER A 221 21.12 -20.77 -5.59
C SER A 221 22.01 -19.87 -4.75
N VAL A 222 21.89 -20.05 -3.44
CA VAL A 222 22.46 -19.26 -2.35
C VAL A 222 23.92 -19.65 -2.15
N HIS A 223 24.22 -20.94 -2.25
CA HIS A 223 25.58 -21.48 -2.34
C HIS A 223 26.34 -21.00 -3.59
N ASN A 224 25.67 -20.39 -4.58
CA ASN A 224 26.31 -19.83 -5.78
C ASN A 224 26.41 -18.29 -5.76
N SER A 225 25.84 -17.59 -4.76
CA SER A 225 25.96 -16.14 -4.63
C SER A 225 27.27 -15.75 -3.95
N THR A 226 27.71 -14.50 -4.13
CA THR A 226 28.92 -13.95 -3.47
C THR A 226 28.83 -12.47 -3.09
N HIS A 227 27.78 -11.76 -3.51
CA HIS A 227 27.52 -10.33 -3.26
C HIS A 227 26.06 -9.99 -3.58
N PHE A 228 25.59 -8.78 -3.24
CA PHE A 228 24.21 -8.38 -3.50
C PHE A 228 23.89 -8.15 -4.99
N ALA A 229 22.68 -8.53 -5.38
CA ALA A 229 22.15 -8.44 -6.72
C ALA A 229 21.70 -7.03 -7.12
N SER A 230 22.33 -6.43 -8.13
CA SER A 230 21.69 -5.33 -8.86
C SER A 230 20.34 -5.81 -9.46
N PRO A 231 19.25 -5.02 -9.34
CA PRO A 231 17.96 -5.33 -9.97
C PRO A 231 18.09 -5.55 -11.48
N ARG A 232 17.21 -6.39 -12.06
CA ARG A 232 17.15 -6.57 -13.52
C ARG A 232 16.59 -5.30 -14.17
N LYS A 233 17.32 -4.74 -15.14
CA LYS A 233 16.90 -3.56 -15.93
C LYS A 233 15.52 -3.71 -16.59
N TYR A 234 15.13 -4.95 -16.92
CA TYR A 234 13.79 -5.27 -17.41
C TYR A 234 13.24 -6.49 -16.63
N PRO A 235 11.99 -6.42 -16.11
CA PRO A 235 11.31 -7.58 -15.55
C PRO A 235 10.93 -8.57 -16.67
N ARG A 236 10.72 -9.84 -16.31
CA ARG A 236 10.08 -10.83 -17.21
C ARG A 236 8.55 -10.68 -17.12
N PRO A 237 7.79 -11.06 -18.16
CA PRO A 237 6.34 -11.16 -18.06
C PRO A 237 5.90 -12.03 -16.88
N PHE A 238 4.83 -11.63 -16.20
CA PHE A 238 4.26 -12.39 -15.09
C PHE A 238 3.49 -13.63 -15.62
N PRO A 239 3.70 -14.84 -15.08
CA PRO A 239 2.97 -16.03 -15.51
C PRO A 239 1.46 -15.90 -15.27
N PHE A 240 0.64 -16.08 -16.31
CA PHE A 240 -0.82 -15.89 -16.18
C PHE A 240 -1.46 -16.85 -15.16
N SER A 241 -0.88 -18.03 -14.96
CA SER A 241 -1.30 -19.04 -13.98
C SER A 241 -1.24 -18.60 -12.51
N PHE A 242 -0.62 -17.45 -12.20
CA PHE A 242 -0.44 -16.98 -10.82
C PHE A 242 -1.17 -15.66 -10.51
N TYR A 243 -2.04 -15.14 -11.40
CA TYR A 243 -2.76 -13.87 -11.12
C TYR A 243 -3.67 -13.99 -9.90
N ASP A 244 -4.51 -15.02 -9.82
CA ASP A 244 -5.45 -15.21 -8.70
C ASP A 244 -4.70 -15.30 -7.36
N LEU A 245 -3.56 -16.00 -7.36
CA LEU A 245 -2.68 -16.14 -6.20
C LEU A 245 -1.95 -14.84 -5.85
N LEU A 246 -1.58 -14.03 -6.84
CA LEU A 246 -1.04 -12.69 -6.63
C LEU A 246 -2.10 -11.75 -6.05
N GLU A 247 -3.33 -11.77 -6.58
CA GLU A 247 -4.45 -10.93 -6.14
C GLU A 247 -4.87 -11.27 -4.69
N GLN A 248 -4.95 -12.57 -4.35
CA GLN A 248 -5.16 -13.02 -2.96
C GLN A 248 -4.02 -12.58 -2.02
N SER A 249 -2.78 -12.53 -2.52
CA SER A 249 -1.59 -12.20 -1.72
C SER A 249 -1.36 -10.71 -1.51
N LEU A 250 -1.77 -9.86 -2.46
CA LEU A 250 -1.47 -8.43 -2.46
C LEU A 250 -2.05 -7.67 -1.25
N PRO A 251 -3.29 -7.91 -0.75
CA PRO A 251 -3.81 -7.26 0.45
C PRO A 251 -2.91 -7.45 1.67
N PHE A 252 -2.47 -8.69 1.93
CA PHE A 252 -1.63 -9.06 3.07
C PHE A 252 -0.23 -8.45 2.97
N TYR A 253 0.40 -8.53 1.78
CA TYR A 253 1.68 -7.87 1.53
C TYR A 253 1.58 -6.34 1.69
N ASN A 254 0.52 -5.71 1.16
CA ASN A 254 0.34 -4.26 1.25
C ASN A 254 0.07 -3.78 2.69
N LEU A 255 -0.64 -4.56 3.50
CA LEU A 255 -0.85 -4.28 4.93
C LEU A 255 0.49 -4.25 5.67
N LEU A 256 1.35 -5.25 5.45
CA LEU A 256 2.70 -5.28 6.03
C LEU A 256 3.59 -4.16 5.44
N LYS A 257 3.48 -3.88 4.13
CA LYS A 257 4.28 -2.84 3.45
C LYS A 257 3.98 -1.43 3.96
N ARG A 258 2.74 -1.13 4.36
CA ARG A 258 2.39 0.14 5.04
C ARG A 258 3.19 0.38 6.32
N ASN A 259 3.70 -0.69 6.94
CA ASN A 259 4.48 -0.68 8.17
C ASN A 259 6.00 -0.87 7.94
N VAL A 260 6.46 -0.89 6.69
CA VAL A 260 7.90 -0.92 6.37
C VAL A 260 8.53 0.44 6.69
N ARG A 261 9.70 0.40 7.34
CA ARG A 261 10.46 1.61 7.69
C ARG A 261 10.85 2.36 6.42
N GLN A 262 10.53 3.65 6.35
CA GLN A 262 10.85 4.50 5.19
C GLN A 262 12.36 4.65 5.02
N THR A 263 12.96 3.75 4.23
CA THR A 263 14.42 3.63 4.08
C THR A 263 14.83 3.98 2.65
N SER A 264 14.50 5.20 2.23
CA SER A 264 14.85 5.69 0.89
C SER A 264 15.09 7.20 0.90
N SER A 265 16.32 7.60 0.60
CA SER A 265 16.72 9.00 0.40
C SER A 265 16.09 9.65 -0.85
N LEU A 266 15.48 8.85 -1.74
CA LEU A 266 14.69 9.33 -2.87
C LEU A 266 13.27 9.76 -2.45
N LEU A 267 12.74 9.22 -1.35
CA LEU A 267 11.59 9.78 -0.63
C LEU A 267 12.09 10.91 0.29
N ARG A 268 12.61 11.97 -0.34
CA ARG A 268 13.20 13.15 0.32
C ARG A 268 12.14 13.88 1.15
N SER A 269 12.01 13.46 2.41
CA SER A 269 10.91 13.74 3.35
C SER A 269 9.52 13.36 2.79
N PRO A 270 8.69 12.58 3.52
CA PRO A 270 7.25 12.74 3.33
C PRO A 270 6.96 14.22 3.57
N LEU A 271 6.25 14.88 2.64
CA LEU A 271 5.70 16.21 2.91
C LEU A 271 4.93 16.09 4.23
N PRO A 272 5.11 17.01 5.20
CA PRO A 272 4.44 16.92 6.49
C PRO A 272 2.96 16.72 6.23
N VAL A 273 2.39 15.66 6.82
CA VAL A 273 1.00 15.25 6.54
C VAL A 273 0.13 16.47 6.77
N PRO A 274 -0.50 17.03 5.72
CA PRO A 274 -1.09 18.35 5.81
C PRO A 274 -2.24 18.29 6.81
N ASP A 275 -2.22 19.21 7.79
CA ASP A 275 -3.19 19.24 8.86
C ASP A 275 -4.62 19.24 8.29
N LEU A 276 -5.42 18.26 8.70
CA LEU A 276 -6.82 18.22 8.33
C LEU A 276 -7.52 19.41 9.00
N PRO A 277 -8.31 20.23 8.27
CA PRO A 277 -9.00 21.39 8.87
C PRO A 277 -9.95 21.02 10.02
N VAL A 278 -10.34 19.75 10.13
CA VAL A 278 -11.05 19.15 11.27
C VAL A 278 -10.42 17.76 11.56
N PRO A 279 -9.75 17.55 12.72
CA PRO A 279 -8.98 16.34 13.01
C PRO A 279 -9.77 15.02 13.02
N GLU A 280 -11.05 15.08 13.40
CA GLU A 280 -11.98 13.94 13.45
C GLU A 280 -12.05 13.18 12.12
N ASN A 281 -11.81 13.89 11.01
CA ASN A 281 -11.91 13.37 9.66
C ASN A 281 -10.76 12.41 9.27
N ALA A 282 -9.76 12.21 10.15
CA ALA A 282 -8.68 11.25 9.95
C ALA A 282 -9.14 9.78 9.90
N LYS A 283 -10.25 9.43 10.57
CA LYS A 283 -10.72 8.04 10.75
C LYS A 283 -11.98 7.68 9.97
N LEU A 284 -12.32 8.46 8.95
CA LEU A 284 -13.57 8.32 8.21
C LEU A 284 -13.67 7.05 7.37
N LEU A 285 -14.92 6.68 7.11
CA LEU A 285 -15.34 5.60 6.24
C LEU A 285 -16.02 6.18 4.99
N ALA A 286 -15.52 5.85 3.80
CA ALA A 286 -16.08 6.28 2.51
C ALA A 286 -16.71 5.09 1.77
N TRP A 287 -17.67 5.36 0.88
CA TRP A 287 -18.32 4.32 0.06
C TRP A 287 -17.70 4.27 -1.34
N VAL A 288 -17.22 3.09 -1.75
CA VAL A 288 -16.59 2.88 -3.07
C VAL A 288 -17.10 1.57 -3.68
N GLY A 289 -17.78 1.66 -4.82
CA GLY A 289 -18.46 0.52 -5.44
C GLY A 289 -19.68 0.13 -4.63
N ASP A 290 -19.57 -0.98 -3.89
CA ASP A 290 -20.61 -1.55 -3.03
C ASP A 290 -20.16 -1.68 -1.56
N GLU A 291 -18.95 -1.21 -1.22
CA GLU A 291 -18.32 -1.40 0.08
C GLU A 291 -18.05 -0.08 0.83
N ILE A 292 -18.13 -0.13 2.15
CA ILE A 292 -17.68 0.94 3.05
C ILE A 292 -16.24 0.63 3.49
N VAL A 293 -15.31 1.54 3.20
CA VAL A 293 -13.87 1.35 3.43
C VAL A 293 -13.26 2.56 4.18
N PRO A 294 -12.22 2.36 5.01
CA PRO A 294 -11.50 3.48 5.63
C PRO A 294 -10.89 4.43 4.59
N ARG A 295 -10.77 5.72 4.94
CA ARG A 295 -10.23 6.81 4.11
C ARG A 295 -8.91 6.45 3.40
N GLU A 296 -7.98 5.80 4.09
CA GLU A 296 -6.68 5.37 3.54
C GLU A 296 -6.74 4.14 2.60
N SER A 297 -7.90 3.50 2.49
CA SER A 297 -8.15 2.31 1.68
C SER A 297 -9.13 2.56 0.54
N ALA A 298 -9.83 3.71 0.55
CA ALA A 298 -10.63 4.19 -0.57
C ALA A 298 -9.76 4.35 -1.83
N LYS A 299 -10.12 3.64 -2.90
CA LYS A 299 -9.34 3.57 -4.15
C LYS A 299 -10.23 3.17 -5.32
N VAL A 300 -10.02 3.80 -6.47
CA VAL A 300 -10.70 3.47 -7.73
C VAL A 300 -9.72 2.69 -8.63
N SER A 301 -10.25 1.85 -9.52
CA SER A 301 -9.41 1.14 -10.50
C SER A 301 -8.75 2.11 -11.47
N VAL A 302 -7.47 1.90 -11.81
CA VAL A 302 -6.80 2.66 -12.90
C VAL A 302 -7.46 2.46 -14.26
N PHE A 303 -8.28 1.42 -14.40
CA PHE A 303 -9.09 1.17 -15.60
C PHE A 303 -10.50 1.78 -15.53
N ASP A 304 -10.85 2.55 -14.51
CA ASP A 304 -12.13 3.26 -14.45
C ASP A 304 -12.21 4.42 -15.45
N SER A 305 -13.40 4.62 -16.02
CA SER A 305 -13.80 5.78 -16.82
C SER A 305 -13.35 7.15 -16.29
N VAL A 306 -13.45 7.41 -14.97
CA VAL A 306 -13.05 8.69 -14.37
C VAL A 306 -11.53 8.88 -14.39
N VAL A 307 -10.76 7.79 -14.23
CA VAL A 307 -9.29 7.83 -14.23
C VAL A 307 -8.74 7.90 -15.66
N GLN A 308 -9.36 7.20 -16.60
CA GLN A 308 -8.94 7.20 -18.01
C GLN A 308 -9.30 8.48 -18.78
N GLY A 309 -10.36 9.20 -18.37
CA GLY A 309 -10.84 10.35 -19.16
C GLY A 309 -11.87 11.26 -18.48
N GLY A 310 -11.98 11.27 -17.15
CA GLY A 310 -12.92 12.16 -16.43
C GLY A 310 -14.41 11.84 -16.65
N ASP A 311 -14.72 10.66 -17.19
CA ASP A 311 -16.07 10.21 -17.57
C ASP A 311 -16.88 9.78 -16.33
N ALA A 312 -17.35 10.78 -15.59
CA ALA A 312 -18.16 10.66 -14.38
C ALA A 312 -19.03 11.91 -14.13
N VAL A 313 -20.20 11.70 -13.53
CA VAL A 313 -21.06 12.76 -12.97
C VAL A 313 -20.89 12.85 -11.45
N TRP A 314 -21.26 13.97 -10.85
CA TRP A 314 -21.20 14.17 -9.40
C TRP A 314 -22.37 15.01 -8.86
N GLU A 315 -22.51 14.99 -7.54
CA GLU A 315 -23.42 15.86 -6.79
C GLU A 315 -22.80 16.32 -5.47
N GLY A 316 -23.26 17.46 -4.96
CA GLY A 316 -22.84 18.05 -3.69
C GLY A 316 -24.05 18.27 -2.78
N LEU A 317 -24.24 17.37 -1.81
CA LEU A 317 -25.34 17.40 -0.85
C LEU A 317 -24.84 17.97 0.49
N ARG A 318 -25.71 18.64 1.26
CA ARG A 318 -25.37 19.11 2.61
C ARG A 318 -26.43 18.73 3.62
N ILE A 319 -25.96 18.32 4.80
CA ILE A 319 -26.81 17.93 5.93
C ILE A 319 -26.93 19.10 6.90
N TYR A 320 -28.17 19.40 7.29
CA TYR A 320 -28.50 20.32 8.37
C TYR A 320 -29.53 19.66 9.28
N ASN A 321 -29.29 19.63 10.59
CA ASN A 321 -30.18 19.09 11.62
C ASN A 321 -30.85 17.75 11.21
N ARG A 322 -30.01 16.74 10.93
CA ARG A 322 -30.38 15.36 10.54
C ARG A 322 -31.14 15.22 9.21
N LYS A 323 -31.17 16.25 8.37
CA LYS A 323 -31.82 16.22 7.04
C LYS A 323 -30.83 16.59 5.94
N ILE A 324 -30.81 15.81 4.86
CA ILE A 324 -30.13 16.19 3.63
C ILE A 324 -31.00 17.22 2.90
N PHE A 325 -30.43 18.36 2.53
CA PHE A 325 -31.13 19.39 1.77
C PHE A 325 -31.39 18.93 0.33
N LYS A 326 -32.65 19.01 -0.13
CA LYS A 326 -33.09 18.73 -1.51
C LYS A 326 -32.61 17.41 -2.12
N LEU A 327 -32.58 16.34 -1.32
CA LEU A 327 -32.02 15.04 -1.71
C LEU A 327 -32.59 14.51 -3.03
N GLU A 328 -33.91 14.56 -3.22
CA GLU A 328 -34.55 14.04 -4.44
C GLU A 328 -34.15 14.89 -5.66
N GLU A 329 -34.21 16.23 -5.56
CA GLU A 329 -33.87 17.09 -6.70
C GLU A 329 -32.38 17.04 -7.09
N HIS A 330 -31.49 16.77 -6.13
CA HIS A 330 -30.08 16.47 -6.40
C HIS A 330 -29.93 15.13 -7.13
N LEU A 331 -30.66 14.08 -6.74
CA LEU A 331 -30.65 12.79 -7.43
C LEU A 331 -31.25 12.89 -8.84
N ASP A 332 -32.37 13.59 -9.03
CA ASP A 332 -32.96 13.83 -10.36
C ASP A 332 -31.94 14.44 -11.33
N ARG A 333 -31.23 15.49 -10.90
CA ARG A 333 -30.17 16.15 -11.70
C ARG A 333 -28.98 15.23 -11.99
N MET A 334 -28.61 14.36 -11.05
CA MET A 334 -27.57 13.35 -11.23
C MET A 334 -27.96 12.34 -12.32
N PHE A 335 -29.22 11.90 -12.33
CA PHE A 335 -29.74 10.96 -13.33
C PHE A 335 -29.88 11.60 -14.71
N ASP A 336 -30.38 12.83 -14.80
CA ASP A 336 -30.40 13.56 -16.08
C ASP A 336 -28.99 13.84 -16.61
N SER A 337 -28.02 14.13 -15.74
CA SER A 337 -26.60 14.25 -16.13
C SER A 337 -26.03 12.92 -16.64
N ALA A 338 -26.29 11.81 -15.95
CA ALA A 338 -25.83 10.47 -16.37
C ALA A 338 -26.47 10.04 -17.71
N LYS A 339 -27.77 10.33 -17.88
CA LYS A 339 -28.55 10.11 -19.11
C LYS A 339 -28.07 10.97 -20.28
N ALA A 340 -27.71 12.23 -20.05
CA ALA A 340 -27.10 13.10 -21.05
C ALA A 340 -25.73 12.57 -21.52
N LEU A 341 -24.95 11.93 -20.64
CA LEU A 341 -23.73 11.22 -20.97
C LEU A 341 -23.95 9.77 -21.43
N ALA A 342 -25.19 9.35 -21.69
CA ALA A 342 -25.57 7.99 -22.12
C ALA A 342 -25.03 6.87 -21.21
N PHE A 343 -25.09 7.05 -19.89
CA PHE A 343 -24.77 6.00 -18.92
C PHE A 343 -25.82 4.87 -19.02
N ILE A 344 -25.36 3.63 -18.83
CA ILE A 344 -26.20 2.43 -18.79
C ILE A 344 -26.01 1.75 -17.43
N ASN A 345 -27.04 1.05 -16.95
CA ASN A 345 -27.02 0.36 -15.65
C ASN A 345 -26.62 1.30 -14.49
N VAL A 346 -27.25 2.48 -14.45
CA VAL A 346 -27.18 3.42 -13.32
C VAL A 346 -27.92 2.79 -12.12
N PRO A 347 -27.33 2.76 -10.90
CA PRO A 347 -28.03 2.27 -9.70
C PRO A 347 -29.28 3.11 -9.42
N THR A 348 -30.33 2.52 -8.80
CA THR A 348 -31.60 3.24 -8.55
C THR A 348 -31.46 4.33 -7.48
N HIS A 349 -32.42 5.26 -7.42
CA HIS A 349 -32.50 6.28 -6.36
C HIS A 349 -32.40 5.63 -4.97
N ASP A 350 -33.07 4.51 -4.74
CA ASP A 350 -33.10 3.85 -3.43
C ASP A 350 -31.78 3.13 -3.10
N GLN A 351 -31.09 2.57 -4.09
CA GLN A 351 -29.73 2.02 -3.90
C GLN A 351 -28.75 3.12 -3.50
N ILE A 352 -28.84 4.29 -4.16
CA ILE A 352 -27.98 5.44 -3.87
C ILE A 352 -28.31 6.04 -2.49
N LYS A 353 -29.60 6.12 -2.12
CA LYS A 353 -30.04 6.54 -0.78
C LYS A 353 -29.54 5.61 0.32
N GLU A 354 -29.65 4.29 0.15
CA GLU A 354 -29.13 3.31 1.10
C GLU A 354 -27.60 3.44 1.26
N ALA A 355 -26.85 3.58 0.17
CA ALA A 355 -25.41 3.83 0.22
C ALA A 355 -25.05 5.10 1.02
N ILE A 356 -25.77 6.20 0.77
CA ILE A 356 -25.63 7.46 1.51
C ILE A 356 -25.95 7.26 3.00
N PHE A 357 -27.13 6.74 3.34
CA PHE A 357 -27.56 6.61 4.74
C PHE A 357 -26.71 5.63 5.55
N ARG A 358 -26.28 4.51 4.95
CA ARG A 358 -25.29 3.61 5.57
C ARG A 358 -23.99 4.33 5.91
N THR A 359 -23.46 5.12 4.98
CA THR A 359 -22.19 5.84 5.14
C THR A 359 -22.30 6.91 6.23
N LEU A 360 -23.41 7.63 6.29
CA LEU A 360 -23.67 8.63 7.33
C LEU A 360 -23.82 7.98 8.72
N ASN A 361 -24.59 6.90 8.82
CA ASN A 361 -24.77 6.14 10.05
C ASN A 361 -23.43 5.56 10.55
N ALA A 362 -22.60 5.02 9.65
CA ALA A 362 -21.30 4.45 10.00
C ALA A 362 -20.27 5.50 10.50
N ASN A 363 -20.37 6.75 10.05
CA ASN A 363 -19.53 7.86 10.52
C ASN A 363 -20.16 8.67 11.67
N GLY A 364 -21.42 8.40 12.06
CA GLY A 364 -22.16 9.20 13.04
C GLY A 364 -22.46 10.64 12.57
N MET A 365 -22.47 10.88 11.25
CA MET A 365 -22.56 12.21 10.66
C MET A 365 -24.00 12.64 10.41
N PHE A 366 -24.54 13.46 11.31
CA PHE A 366 -25.95 13.85 11.33
C PHE A 366 -26.21 15.36 11.24
N ASP A 367 -25.17 16.20 11.19
CA ASP A 367 -25.30 17.65 11.04
C ASP A 367 -24.03 18.24 10.41
N ASN A 368 -24.09 19.48 9.92
CA ASN A 368 -22.95 20.27 9.40
C ASN A 368 -21.98 19.51 8.45
N THR A 369 -22.48 18.49 7.77
CA THR A 369 -21.69 17.54 6.97
C THR A 369 -21.93 17.79 5.49
N HIS A 370 -20.86 17.83 4.69
CA HIS A 370 -20.96 17.90 3.23
C HIS A 370 -20.67 16.53 2.59
N ILE A 371 -21.65 16.01 1.86
CA ILE A 371 -21.56 14.80 1.06
C ILE A 371 -21.21 15.20 -0.37
N ARG A 372 -20.12 14.67 -0.93
CA ARG A 372 -20.05 14.53 -2.37
C ARG A 372 -20.56 13.14 -2.74
N LEU A 373 -21.13 13.06 -3.92
CA LEU A 373 -21.58 11.84 -4.56
C LEU A 373 -20.97 11.86 -5.95
N THR A 374 -20.43 10.74 -6.43
CA THR A 374 -19.84 10.63 -7.75
C THR A 374 -20.25 9.30 -8.35
N LEU A 375 -20.64 9.30 -9.61
CA LEU A 375 -20.96 8.10 -10.37
C LEU A 375 -20.08 8.09 -11.61
N THR A 376 -19.18 7.13 -11.66
CA THR A 376 -18.38 6.84 -12.85
C THR A 376 -19.14 5.85 -13.73
N ARG A 377 -18.81 5.80 -15.03
CA ARG A 377 -19.27 4.70 -15.90
C ARG A 377 -18.61 3.35 -15.55
N GLY A 378 -17.77 3.33 -14.52
CA GLY A 378 -17.12 2.16 -13.94
C GLY A 378 -15.82 1.74 -14.62
N LYS A 379 -15.36 0.55 -14.23
CA LYS A 379 -14.21 -0.14 -14.83
C LYS A 379 -14.46 -0.43 -16.32
N LYS A 380 -13.45 -0.19 -17.17
CA LYS A 380 -13.44 -0.64 -18.57
C LYS A 380 -12.76 -2.02 -18.71
N VAL A 381 -13.19 -2.81 -19.69
CA VAL A 381 -12.54 -4.09 -20.08
C VAL A 381 -11.18 -3.90 -20.76
N THR A 382 -10.94 -2.71 -21.34
CA THR A 382 -9.66 -2.32 -21.95
C THR A 382 -9.50 -0.80 -21.92
N SER A 383 -8.31 -0.30 -22.21
CA SER A 383 -8.07 1.14 -22.35
C SER A 383 -8.69 1.67 -23.64
N GLY A 384 -9.52 2.72 -23.56
CA GLY A 384 -10.11 3.32 -24.75
C GLY A 384 -11.32 4.24 -24.50
N MET A 385 -11.51 5.19 -25.43
CA MET A 385 -12.53 6.24 -25.31
C MET A 385 -13.98 5.74 -25.44
N SER A 386 -14.23 4.57 -26.05
CA SER A 386 -15.59 4.07 -26.24
C SER A 386 -16.28 3.78 -24.88
N PRO A 387 -17.55 4.21 -24.70
CA PRO A 387 -18.40 3.75 -23.60
C PRO A 387 -18.69 2.25 -23.66
N SER A 388 -18.61 1.59 -24.82
CA SER A 388 -18.88 0.15 -24.95
C SER A 388 -17.89 -0.77 -24.24
N PHE A 389 -16.78 -0.22 -23.73
CA PHE A 389 -15.83 -0.95 -22.88
C PHE A 389 -16.25 -0.99 -21.40
N ASN A 390 -17.24 -0.19 -20.98
CA ASN A 390 -17.76 -0.14 -19.61
C ASN A 390 -18.79 -1.24 -19.36
N GLN A 391 -18.31 -2.48 -19.19
CA GLN A 391 -19.16 -3.68 -19.10
C GLN A 391 -19.35 -4.19 -17.66
N TYR A 392 -18.61 -3.64 -16.69
CA TYR A 392 -18.70 -4.03 -15.27
C TYR A 392 -19.76 -3.26 -14.46
N GLY A 393 -20.63 -2.49 -15.13
CA GLY A 393 -21.59 -1.58 -14.49
C GLY A 393 -20.96 -0.24 -14.09
N CYS A 394 -21.80 0.72 -13.67
CA CYS A 394 -21.34 2.00 -13.13
C CYS A 394 -20.74 1.81 -11.73
N THR A 395 -19.78 2.65 -11.33
CA THR A 395 -19.21 2.61 -9.97
C THR A 395 -19.68 3.84 -9.19
N LEU A 396 -20.45 3.60 -8.12
CA LEU A 396 -20.86 4.64 -7.18
C LEU A 396 -19.73 4.92 -6.19
N ILE A 397 -19.46 6.21 -5.99
CA ILE A 397 -18.42 6.72 -5.12
C ILE A 397 -19.10 7.81 -4.25
N ALA A 398 -19.58 7.45 -3.06
CA ALA A 398 -19.95 8.44 -2.06
C ALA A 398 -18.71 8.77 -1.22
N ASP A 399 -17.76 9.40 -1.92
CA ASP A 399 -16.59 10.07 -1.38
C ASP A 399 -16.94 11.58 -1.25
N VAL A 400 -16.31 12.28 -0.31
CA VAL A 400 -16.86 12.98 0.97
C VAL A 400 -16.41 14.49 0.47
N LEU A 401 -16.88 15.72 0.84
CA LEU A 401 -16.03 16.92 0.56
C LEU A 401 -15.68 17.90 1.69
N ASN A 402 -14.38 17.96 2.02
CA ASN A 402 -13.70 19.19 2.46
C ASN A 402 -12.85 19.81 1.35
N VAL A 403 -13.17 21.05 1.00
CA VAL A 403 -12.24 21.97 0.33
C VAL A 403 -11.97 23.12 1.28
N SER A 404 -10.72 23.25 1.72
CA SER A 404 -10.14 24.53 2.10
C SER A 404 -8.71 24.55 1.53
N CYS A 405 -8.33 25.68 0.91
CA CYS A 405 -7.19 25.82 -0.01
C CYS A 405 -7.24 24.91 -1.26
N GLY A 406 -6.64 25.40 -2.35
CA GLY A 406 -6.78 24.80 -3.68
C GLY A 406 -5.86 23.60 -3.96
N LYS A 407 -6.41 22.39 -3.91
CA LYS A 407 -5.94 21.16 -4.60
C LYS A 407 -7.11 20.18 -4.73
N ASN A 408 -7.16 19.41 -5.82
CA ASN A 408 -8.35 18.64 -6.20
C ASN A 408 -8.29 17.18 -5.70
N ALA A 409 -9.12 16.83 -4.73
CA ALA A 409 -9.57 15.47 -4.37
C ALA A 409 -10.68 15.61 -3.30
N VAL A 410 -11.45 14.54 -3.02
CA VAL A 410 -12.82 14.71 -2.51
C VAL A 410 -13.21 13.61 -1.50
N LEU A 411 -12.95 13.81 -0.20
CA LEU A 411 -13.26 12.85 0.89
C LEU A 411 -14.16 13.45 2.01
N PRO A 412 -15.20 12.73 2.53
CA PRO A 412 -16.61 13.82 3.14
C PRO A 412 -16.29 14.32 4.57
N GLU A 413 -16.79 15.46 5.03
CA GLU A 413 -16.27 16.06 6.28
C GLU A 413 -17.30 16.94 6.99
N TRP A 414 -17.15 17.05 8.31
CA TRP A 414 -17.71 18.14 9.10
C TRP A 414 -17.15 19.46 8.55
N LYS A 415 -18.02 20.30 7.97
CA LYS A 415 -17.60 21.49 7.25
C LYS A 415 -18.49 22.70 7.58
N PRO A 416 -18.03 23.64 8.44
CA PRO A 416 -18.69 24.93 8.57
C PRO A 416 -18.71 25.69 7.22
N PRO A 417 -19.56 26.72 7.05
CA PRO A 417 -19.50 27.59 5.88
C PRO A 417 -18.08 28.13 5.65
N VAL A 418 -17.62 28.14 4.38
CA VAL A 418 -16.27 28.61 4.02
C VAL A 418 -16.19 30.14 4.06
N TYR A 419 -17.32 30.79 3.77
CA TYR A 419 -17.52 32.22 3.88
C TYR A 419 -18.57 32.45 4.96
N ASP A 420 -18.46 33.54 5.71
CA ASP A 420 -19.58 34.02 6.52
C ASP A 420 -20.65 34.66 5.62
N ASN A 421 -21.86 34.86 6.16
CA ASN A 421 -22.98 35.46 5.43
C ASN A 421 -23.17 36.96 5.75
N GLU A 422 -22.20 37.60 6.43
CA GLU A 422 -22.31 38.93 7.02
C GLU A 422 -21.38 39.97 6.36
N SER A 423 -20.15 39.54 6.01
CA SER A 423 -19.15 40.32 5.27
C SER A 423 -19.20 40.08 3.75
N GLY A 424 -19.74 38.94 3.32
CA GLY A 424 -19.93 38.57 1.91
C GLY A 424 -18.69 37.99 1.24
N ILE A 425 -18.67 37.99 -0.10
CA ILE A 425 -17.56 37.46 -0.90
C ILE A 425 -17.08 38.47 -1.94
N LYS A 426 -15.77 38.60 -2.08
CA LYS A 426 -15.11 39.44 -3.08
C LYS A 426 -14.81 38.61 -4.32
N LEU A 427 -15.39 38.99 -5.45
CA LEU A 427 -15.25 38.27 -6.72
C LEU A 427 -14.36 39.00 -7.73
N VAL A 428 -13.70 38.24 -8.61
CA VAL A 428 -12.93 38.77 -9.75
C VAL A 428 -13.38 38.14 -11.08
N THR A 429 -13.43 38.90 -12.17
CA THR A 429 -13.76 38.35 -13.49
C THR A 429 -12.59 37.53 -14.04
N ALA A 430 -12.82 36.25 -14.36
CA ALA A 430 -11.82 35.37 -14.94
C ALA A 430 -11.50 35.74 -16.40
N THR A 431 -10.24 35.63 -16.79
CA THR A 431 -9.83 35.69 -18.21
C THR A 431 -10.24 34.41 -18.95
N THR A 432 -10.14 33.25 -18.28
CA THR A 432 -10.66 31.96 -18.74
C THR A 432 -12.17 32.03 -18.94
N ARG A 433 -12.64 31.80 -20.18
CA ARG A 433 -14.06 31.69 -20.51
C ARG A 433 -14.62 30.32 -20.16
N ARG A 434 -15.93 30.28 -19.89
CA ARG A 434 -16.66 29.03 -19.66
C ARG A 434 -16.74 28.21 -20.95
N ASN A 435 -16.73 26.88 -20.82
CA ASN A 435 -17.00 25.98 -21.93
C ASN A 435 -18.35 26.30 -22.60
N SER A 436 -18.41 26.27 -23.92
CA SER A 436 -19.69 26.27 -24.64
C SER A 436 -20.38 24.91 -24.49
N PRO A 437 -21.72 24.84 -24.48
CA PRO A 437 -22.46 23.58 -24.61
C PRO A 437 -22.05 22.73 -25.82
N ASN A 438 -21.53 23.36 -26.88
CA ASN A 438 -20.99 22.66 -28.07
C ASN A 438 -19.64 21.96 -27.81
N ASN A 439 -18.98 22.20 -26.67
CA ASN A 439 -17.74 21.53 -26.26
C ASN A 439 -18.02 20.54 -25.12
N LEU A 440 -18.65 21.02 -24.06
CA LEU A 440 -19.13 20.23 -22.92
C LEU A 440 -20.13 21.09 -22.14
N ASP A 441 -21.39 20.69 -22.09
CA ASP A 441 -22.47 21.46 -21.45
C ASP A 441 -22.34 21.45 -19.93
N SER A 442 -22.22 22.66 -19.34
CA SER A 442 -22.12 22.87 -17.90
C SER A 442 -23.40 22.51 -17.14
N LYS A 443 -24.53 22.31 -17.83
CA LYS A 443 -25.75 21.73 -17.24
C LYS A 443 -25.59 20.26 -16.85
N ILE A 444 -24.64 19.54 -17.47
CA ILE A 444 -24.26 18.19 -17.06
C ILE A 444 -23.28 18.33 -15.89
N HIS A 445 -23.66 17.83 -14.72
CA HIS A 445 -22.85 18.01 -13.51
C HIS A 445 -21.67 17.03 -13.47
N HIS A 446 -20.64 17.33 -14.29
CA HIS A 446 -19.55 16.41 -14.66
C HIS A 446 -18.26 16.64 -13.86
N ASN A 447 -17.39 15.63 -13.78
CA ASN A 447 -16.09 15.75 -13.09
C ASN A 447 -14.99 16.51 -13.89
N ASN A 448 -15.25 16.91 -15.14
CA ASN A 448 -14.29 17.62 -16.01
C ASN A 448 -14.08 19.11 -15.64
N LEU A 449 -13.61 19.37 -14.43
CA LEU A 449 -13.52 20.72 -13.83
C LEU A 449 -12.26 21.51 -14.21
N LEU A 450 -11.43 21.04 -15.15
CA LEU A 450 -10.16 21.72 -15.51
C LEU A 450 -10.34 23.17 -15.98
N ASN A 451 -11.43 23.47 -16.69
CA ASN A 451 -11.80 24.84 -17.10
C ASN A 451 -12.01 25.77 -15.89
N ASN A 452 -12.77 25.31 -14.90
CA ASN A 452 -13.02 25.99 -13.63
C ASN A 452 -11.74 26.13 -12.78
N ILE A 453 -10.94 25.06 -12.69
CA ILE A 453 -9.67 25.05 -11.93
C ILE A 453 -8.69 26.08 -12.52
N LEU A 454 -8.59 26.19 -13.84
CA LEU A 454 -7.74 27.19 -14.49
C LEU A 454 -8.20 28.63 -14.21
N ALA A 455 -9.52 28.89 -14.15
CA ALA A 455 -10.03 30.19 -13.70
C ALA A 455 -9.61 30.50 -12.25
N LYS A 456 -9.71 29.52 -11.34
CA LYS A 456 -9.28 29.66 -9.94
C LYS A 456 -7.76 29.84 -9.78
N VAL A 457 -6.95 29.20 -10.62
CA VAL A 457 -5.50 29.39 -10.65
C VAL A 457 -5.15 30.82 -11.07
N VAL A 458 -5.85 31.40 -12.06
CA VAL A 458 -5.65 32.80 -12.47
C VAL A 458 -6.01 33.78 -11.34
N SER A 459 -7.12 33.59 -10.62
CA SER A 459 -7.47 34.46 -9.48
C SER A 459 -6.51 34.33 -8.29
N ASN A 460 -5.90 33.15 -8.11
CA ASN A 460 -5.00 32.85 -7.00
C ASN A 460 -3.52 33.21 -7.30
N ALA A 461 -3.20 33.79 -8.45
CA ALA A 461 -1.84 34.09 -8.90
C ALA A 461 -1.18 35.29 -8.17
N GLY A 462 -1.01 35.14 -6.85
CA GLY A 462 -0.33 36.09 -5.96
C GLY A 462 0.88 35.51 -5.21
N LEU A 463 1.27 34.27 -5.48
CA LEU A 463 2.41 33.60 -4.83
C LEU A 463 3.44 33.14 -5.85
N SER A 464 4.69 33.50 -5.57
CA SER A 464 5.88 33.33 -6.39
C SER A 464 6.08 31.92 -6.97
N PHE A 465 6.12 31.83 -8.30
CA PHE A 465 6.90 30.82 -9.02
C PHE A 465 7.61 31.49 -10.19
N ASP A 466 8.91 31.22 -10.32
CA ASP A 466 9.78 31.77 -11.36
C ASP A 466 9.86 30.82 -12.57
N PHE A 467 10.40 31.33 -13.68
CA PHE A 467 10.67 30.67 -14.96
C PHE A 467 9.48 30.29 -15.87
N THR A 468 9.24 31.19 -16.84
CA THR A 468 9.16 30.82 -18.27
C THR A 468 7.83 30.28 -18.84
N ILE A 469 6.68 30.86 -18.44
CA ILE A 469 5.59 31.18 -19.40
C ILE A 469 5.10 32.61 -19.13
N LYS A 470 5.61 33.60 -19.88
CA LYS A 470 5.35 35.04 -19.64
C LYS A 470 4.55 35.72 -20.77
N LEU A 471 3.53 35.02 -21.30
CA LEU A 471 2.63 35.55 -22.33
C LEU A 471 1.17 35.20 -21.96
N ARG A 472 0.27 36.20 -21.98
CA ARG A 472 -1.16 36.13 -21.60
C ARG A 472 -1.47 35.94 -20.10
N ILE A 473 -0.78 36.67 -19.21
CA ILE A 473 -1.22 36.85 -17.81
C ILE A 473 -1.41 38.34 -17.52
N GLU A 474 -2.62 38.83 -17.76
CA GLU A 474 -3.09 40.18 -17.39
C GLU A 474 -4.18 40.08 -16.30
N GLY A 475 -4.00 39.16 -15.34
CA GLY A 475 -4.97 38.85 -14.28
C GLY A 475 -4.40 38.82 -12.86
N ASN A 476 -3.14 39.23 -12.66
CA ASN A 476 -2.52 39.22 -11.32
C ASN A 476 -3.11 40.31 -10.39
N ASN A 477 -3.05 40.04 -9.08
CA ASN A 477 -3.29 40.94 -7.93
C ASN A 477 -4.72 41.04 -7.35
N ALA A 478 -5.68 40.19 -7.73
CA ALA A 478 -7.06 40.34 -7.24
C ALA A 478 -7.23 40.14 -5.72
N ASN A 479 -6.57 39.14 -5.13
CA ASN A 479 -6.81 38.64 -3.75
C ASN A 479 -8.31 38.56 -3.44
N ALA A 480 -8.98 37.65 -4.14
CA ALA A 480 -10.44 37.52 -4.23
C ALA A 480 -10.87 36.09 -3.90
N ASP A 481 -12.05 35.96 -3.29
CA ASP A 481 -12.55 34.72 -2.69
C ASP A 481 -13.00 33.70 -3.75
N ASP A 482 -13.53 34.16 -4.89
CA ASP A 482 -13.78 33.32 -6.08
C ASP A 482 -13.75 34.12 -7.39
N ALA A 483 -13.71 33.42 -8.54
CA ALA A 483 -13.66 34.04 -9.86
C ALA A 483 -14.96 33.82 -10.64
N ILE A 484 -15.57 34.90 -11.13
CA ILE A 484 -16.72 34.88 -12.04
C ILE A 484 -16.25 34.48 -13.43
N MET A 485 -16.83 33.43 -13.99
CA MET A 485 -16.59 32.97 -15.35
C MET A 485 -17.63 33.58 -16.31
N LEU A 486 -17.14 34.16 -17.40
CA LEU A 486 -17.97 34.67 -18.49
C LEU A 486 -18.10 33.63 -19.61
N ASP A 487 -19.23 33.67 -20.33
CA ASP A 487 -19.43 32.90 -21.56
C ASP A 487 -18.64 33.48 -22.76
N LYS A 488 -18.87 32.91 -23.95
CA LYS A 488 -18.18 33.33 -25.18
C LYS A 488 -18.54 34.75 -25.66
N ASP A 489 -19.71 35.26 -25.27
CA ASP A 489 -20.24 36.57 -25.72
C ASP A 489 -20.02 37.68 -24.67
N GLY A 490 -19.66 37.30 -23.44
CA GLY A 490 -19.30 38.20 -22.34
C GLY A 490 -20.33 38.24 -21.20
N TYR A 491 -21.37 37.41 -21.23
CA TYR A 491 -22.36 37.32 -20.16
C TYR A 491 -21.84 36.51 -18.97
N VAL A 492 -22.37 36.79 -17.77
CA VAL A 492 -22.06 36.05 -16.54
C VAL A 492 -22.65 34.64 -16.64
N SER A 493 -21.84 33.60 -16.36
CA SER A 493 -22.27 32.20 -16.39
C SER A 493 -22.40 31.59 -14.99
N GLU A 494 -21.31 31.58 -14.22
CA GLU A 494 -21.18 30.96 -12.89
C GLU A 494 -19.89 31.48 -12.23
N THR A 495 -19.62 31.19 -10.95
CA THR A 495 -18.25 31.27 -10.43
C THR A 495 -17.51 29.96 -10.70
N ASN A 496 -16.18 29.94 -10.54
CA ASN A 496 -15.41 28.71 -10.73
C ASN A 496 -15.81 27.58 -9.74
N ALA A 497 -16.38 27.89 -8.57
CA ALA A 497 -16.74 26.90 -7.55
C ALA A 497 -18.25 26.74 -7.31
N THR A 498 -19.07 27.71 -7.70
CA THR A 498 -20.50 27.77 -7.36
C THR A 498 -21.34 28.42 -8.46
N ASN A 499 -22.58 27.96 -8.60
CA ASN A 499 -23.60 28.64 -9.41
C ASN A 499 -23.98 29.98 -8.74
N ILE A 500 -24.39 30.94 -9.55
CA ILE A 500 -24.89 32.28 -9.15
C ILE A 500 -26.42 32.28 -9.28
#